data_AF-A0A915YDZ9-F1
#
_entry.id   AF-A0A915YDZ9-F1
#
_cell.length_a   1.000
_cell.length_b   1.000
_cell.length_c   1.000
_cell.angle_alpha   90.00
_cell.angle_beta   90.00
_cell.angle_gamma   90.00
#
_symmetry.space_group_name_H-M   'P 1'
#
loop_
_entity.id
_entity.type
_entity.pdbx_description
1 polymer ?
#
loop_
_entity_poly.entity_id
_entity_poly.type
_entity_poly.pdbx_seq_one_letter_code
_entity_poly.pdbx_strand_id
1 'polypeptide(L)'
;MKEFFKINNIDVGFANHPTEETFFTKGSLNTEVLIRKGKLRISLLTPALEITDEMHNGLLNDPYYDNLRHIDYFRMVTYYDLAIEKGAYNSQIACPYNTNLTGFETYNFPEAVEFHGIIDLQEGFVHIKGELKSRSNEKKPSIPVEALKCFVPKPLLPIRELYTWEQALKANPTDVYDLSIGEGDFQTFPSKLLEFKNLEKIWIGGAAQCNFTELPDPFYGLTNLHTIQIYQSKINTISEHINQLHQLEELTIESSNLSLLPDALCDLPALTTLNLKHNKLISLPKQIGALPKLRDLNIVGNNFKALPKSLANIYAVNADRKHRKLFMDLSYKSKNPTAIDSSLYDWSNYPAQKALLEKSILAIPELEEFKNLIVDYSTMATFLILNKEEKEIPIGRSKVGGSPDLPKNWVHPANKNGLLYLFHAQINCEEIAPFQKYLPRKGMLYFFVNDEEYAERPIVLYAADNQNLVPSIYTEDTAFIDSDFDCDFRTAVAVTFQNYLSLPNFYNAYYYGAERYPNYATFWDAPDNDEKIEQLEDYIEALKSSIDWSLGAEQGATATRTHSIHSSVFTQHESPQEQAANKFGGEPSEWLVLLNMESVDEFNFWDAGTLTYCIHKKDLAINDFSKISVSIESS
;
A
#
# COMPACT_ATOMS: atom_id res chain seq x y z
N MET A 1 48.02 -2.43 -9.51
CA MET A 1 48.03 -1.58 -8.30
C MET A 1 47.29 -2.29 -7.20
N LYS A 2 47.66 -2.09 -5.93
CA LYS A 2 46.89 -2.63 -4.79
C LYS A 2 45.85 -1.58 -4.42
N GLU A 3 44.57 -1.94 -4.48
CA GLU A 3 43.47 -1.07 -4.04
C GLU A 3 43.55 -0.87 -2.52
N PHE A 4 43.20 0.32 -2.04
CA PHE A 4 43.12 0.62 -0.60
C PHE A 4 42.16 1.78 -0.33
N PHE A 5 41.67 1.84 0.90
CA PHE A 5 40.94 2.99 1.42
C PHE A 5 41.48 3.27 2.82
N LYS A 6 42.03 4.47 3.03
CA LYS A 6 42.56 4.92 4.31
C LYS A 6 41.75 6.06 4.91
N ILE A 7 41.52 5.95 6.22
CA ILE A 7 41.01 7.03 7.07
C ILE A 7 42.05 7.25 8.16
N ASN A 8 42.49 8.51 8.34
CA ASN A 8 43.56 8.88 9.26
C ASN A 8 44.85 8.03 9.09
N ASN A 9 45.21 7.76 7.84
CA ASN A 9 46.34 6.90 7.42
C ASN A 9 46.21 5.39 7.72
N ILE A 10 45.07 4.91 8.20
CA ILE A 10 44.82 3.50 8.52
C ILE A 10 44.00 2.87 7.41
N ASP A 11 44.45 1.73 6.89
CA ASP A 11 43.77 0.99 5.82
C ASP A 11 42.55 0.26 6.38
N VAL A 12 41.37 0.66 5.92
CA VAL A 12 40.07 0.11 6.32
C VAL A 12 39.46 -0.77 5.22
N GLY A 13 40.09 -0.84 4.05
CA GLY A 13 39.60 -1.61 2.91
C GLY A 13 38.28 -1.09 2.32
N PHE A 14 37.79 -1.81 1.30
CA PHE A 14 36.51 -1.54 0.65
C PHE A 14 35.47 -2.58 1.06
N ALA A 15 34.21 -2.15 1.23
CA ALA A 15 33.10 -3.07 1.43
C ALA A 15 32.91 -3.96 0.19
N ASN A 16 32.81 -5.27 0.41
CA ASN A 16 32.25 -6.20 -0.55
C ASN A 16 30.73 -6.24 -0.33
N HIS A 17 29.96 -6.33 -1.41
CA HIS A 17 28.48 -6.35 -1.45
C HIS A 17 27.79 -6.55 -0.09
N PRO A 18 26.99 -5.59 0.40
CA PRO A 18 26.14 -5.85 1.55
C PRO A 18 25.11 -6.90 1.14
N THR A 19 25.33 -8.13 1.60
CA THR A 19 24.34 -9.20 1.59
C THR A 19 23.23 -8.79 2.54
N GLU A 20 22.01 -8.80 1.99
CA GLU A 20 20.67 -8.91 2.61
C GLU A 20 20.48 -8.38 4.04
N GLU A 21 19.45 -7.54 4.20
CA GLU A 21 18.96 -6.92 5.44
C GLU A 21 19.52 -5.53 5.76
N THR A 22 19.12 -4.53 4.97
CA THR A 22 18.91 -3.16 5.47
C THR A 22 17.96 -2.42 4.51
N PHE A 23 17.06 -1.60 5.08
CA PHE A 23 15.83 -1.02 4.51
C PHE A 23 16.00 0.02 3.38
N PHE A 24 17.07 -0.01 2.59
CA PHE A 24 17.28 0.95 1.51
C PHE A 24 17.26 0.30 0.12
N THR A 25 16.74 1.05 -0.86
CA THR A 25 16.54 0.64 -2.26
C THR A 25 17.76 -0.13 -2.81
N LYS A 26 17.50 -1.37 -3.26
CA LYS A 26 18.45 -2.46 -3.56
C LYS A 26 19.42 -2.21 -4.75
N GLY A 27 19.76 -0.96 -5.05
CA GLY A 27 20.54 -0.59 -6.24
C GLY A 27 21.69 0.41 -6.04
N SER A 28 22.02 0.84 -4.80
CA SER A 28 23.01 1.94 -4.65
C SER A 28 24.09 1.80 -3.57
N LEU A 29 24.23 0.66 -2.89
CA LEU A 29 25.14 0.50 -1.73
C LEU A 29 26.42 -0.30 -2.03
N ASN A 30 27.11 0.00 -3.15
CA ASN A 30 28.38 -0.67 -3.49
C ASN A 30 29.54 0.31 -3.64
N THR A 31 30.76 -0.19 -3.38
CA THR A 31 31.99 0.44 -3.85
C THR A 31 32.10 0.25 -5.35
N GLU A 32 31.90 1.32 -6.13
CA GLU A 32 31.95 1.28 -7.59
C GLU A 32 32.42 2.61 -8.19
N VAL A 33 33.03 2.51 -9.37
CA VAL A 33 33.27 3.64 -10.28
C VAL A 33 32.42 3.39 -11.52
N LEU A 34 31.32 4.12 -11.64
CA LEU A 34 30.32 3.94 -12.69
C LEU A 34 30.32 5.14 -13.64
N ILE A 35 30.34 4.85 -14.94
CA ILE A 35 30.11 5.86 -15.98
C ILE A 35 28.77 5.57 -16.62
N ARG A 36 27.83 6.50 -16.50
CA ARG A 36 26.48 6.38 -17.05
C ARG A 36 26.00 7.74 -17.55
N LYS A 37 25.54 7.81 -18.80
CA LYS A 37 24.97 9.04 -19.41
C LYS A 37 25.90 10.26 -19.37
N GLY A 38 27.19 10.10 -19.69
CA GLY A 38 28.16 11.22 -19.63
C GLY A 38 28.50 11.70 -18.22
N LYS A 39 28.05 11.00 -17.17
CA LYS A 39 28.38 11.29 -15.78
C LYS A 39 29.23 10.18 -15.19
N LEU A 40 30.31 10.57 -14.52
CA LEU A 40 31.13 9.70 -13.69
C LEU A 40 30.58 9.76 -12.27
N ARG A 41 30.19 8.61 -11.73
CA ARG A 41 29.88 8.45 -10.32
C ARG A 41 30.99 7.63 -9.68
N ILE A 42 31.62 8.17 -8.65
CA ILE A 42 32.54 7.42 -7.79
C ILE A 42 31.82 7.24 -6.47
N SER A 43 31.48 5.99 -6.12
CA SER A 43 30.88 5.60 -4.84
C SER A 43 31.90 4.72 -4.12
N LEU A 44 32.54 5.22 -3.07
CA LEU A 44 33.49 4.45 -2.26
C LEU A 44 32.86 4.17 -0.91
N LEU A 45 32.80 2.89 -0.54
CA LEU A 45 32.17 2.41 0.68
C LEU A 45 33.17 1.58 1.48
N THR A 46 33.31 1.90 2.76
CA THR A 46 34.09 1.11 3.72
C THR A 46 33.20 0.01 4.33
N PRO A 47 33.77 -1.13 4.79
CA PRO A 47 33.05 -2.05 5.67
C PRO A 47 32.61 -1.34 6.96
N ALA A 48 31.85 -2.04 7.82
CA ALA A 48 31.54 -1.52 9.14
C ALA A 48 32.81 -1.16 9.90
N LEU A 49 32.91 0.12 10.30
CA LEU A 49 34.08 0.69 10.94
C LEU A 49 33.94 0.53 12.45
N GLU A 50 34.58 -0.50 13.02
CA GLU A 50 34.93 -0.46 14.44
C GLU A 50 36.18 0.42 14.59
N ILE A 51 35.98 1.66 15.04
CA ILE A 51 37.11 2.57 15.27
C ILE A 51 37.96 2.02 16.41
N THR A 52 39.16 1.55 16.07
CA THR A 52 40.15 1.04 17.03
C THR A 52 40.91 2.18 17.69
N ASP A 53 41.47 1.95 18.88
CA ASP A 53 42.27 2.94 19.62
C ASP A 53 43.50 3.45 18.82
N GLU A 54 43.97 2.68 17.83
CA GLU A 54 45.06 3.07 16.92
C GLU A 54 44.64 4.21 15.97
N MET A 55 43.35 4.38 15.68
CA MET A 55 42.82 5.44 14.82
C MET A 55 42.80 6.82 15.48
N HIS A 56 43.08 6.92 16.78
CA HIS A 56 42.97 8.15 17.57
C HIS A 56 44.24 9.01 17.67
N ASN A 57 45.39 8.59 17.14
CA ASN A 57 46.69 9.28 17.32
C ASN A 57 46.96 9.79 18.77
N GLY A 58 46.40 9.12 19.79
CA GLY A 58 46.62 9.44 21.21
C GLY A 58 45.70 10.48 21.88
N LEU A 59 44.63 10.96 21.23
CA LEU A 59 43.66 11.88 21.85
C LEU A 59 42.40 11.12 22.33
N LEU A 60 42.49 10.45 23.48
CA LEU A 60 41.42 9.60 24.04
C LEU A 60 40.14 10.32 24.50
N ASN A 61 40.12 11.66 24.50
CA ASN A 61 39.02 12.46 25.06
C ASN A 61 38.48 13.54 24.10
N ASP A 62 38.62 13.37 22.78
CA ASP A 62 38.00 14.29 21.82
C ASP A 62 36.55 13.84 21.54
N PRO A 63 35.52 14.58 22.00
CA PRO A 63 34.11 14.23 21.79
C PRO A 63 33.73 14.13 20.31
N TYR A 64 34.56 14.68 19.42
CA TYR A 64 34.36 14.62 17.98
C TYR A 64 34.55 13.19 17.42
N TYR A 65 35.50 12.43 17.97
CA TYR A 65 35.78 11.07 17.53
C TYR A 65 34.95 10.00 18.26
N ASP A 66 34.47 10.29 19.47
CA ASP A 66 33.54 9.41 20.18
C ASP A 66 32.21 9.22 19.43
N ASN A 67 31.72 10.26 18.74
CA ASN A 67 30.52 10.15 17.89
C ASN A 67 30.74 9.31 16.61
N LEU A 68 32.00 9.02 16.24
CA LEU A 68 32.32 8.19 15.08
C LEU A 68 32.33 6.68 15.45
N ARG A 69 32.31 6.32 16.75
CA ARG A 69 32.33 4.92 17.24
C ARG A 69 31.07 4.11 16.89
N HIS A 70 30.04 4.75 16.34
CA HIS A 70 28.76 4.14 16.00
C HIS A 70 28.36 4.40 14.53
N ILE A 71 29.34 4.40 13.62
CA ILE A 71 29.09 4.55 12.18
C ILE A 71 29.12 3.17 11.53
N ASP A 72 27.95 2.72 11.05
CA ASP A 72 27.80 1.44 10.36
C ASP A 72 28.64 1.33 9.08
N TYR A 73 28.94 2.43 8.41
CA TYR A 73 29.87 2.52 7.27
C TYR A 73 30.18 3.98 6.91
N PHE A 74 31.38 4.23 6.38
CA PHE A 74 31.71 5.50 5.73
C PHE A 74 31.54 5.40 4.21
N ARG A 75 30.76 6.32 3.63
CA ARG A 75 30.48 6.39 2.20
C ARG A 75 30.85 7.76 1.62
N MET A 76 31.65 7.76 0.56
CA MET A 76 31.91 8.94 -0.27
C MET A 76 31.25 8.76 -1.63
N VAL A 77 30.41 9.71 -2.02
CA VAL A 77 29.83 9.76 -3.36
C VAL A 77 30.22 11.07 -4.03
N THR A 78 30.81 10.99 -5.20
CA THR A 78 30.95 12.15 -6.07
C THR A 78 30.37 11.90 -7.45
N TYR A 79 29.76 12.95 -8.01
CA TYR A 79 29.19 12.99 -9.34
C TYR A 79 29.97 14.01 -10.15
N TYR A 80 30.53 13.58 -11.28
CA TYR A 80 31.28 14.43 -12.19
C TYR A 80 30.62 14.41 -13.56
N ASP A 81 30.46 15.59 -14.15
CA ASP A 81 30.02 15.73 -15.54
C ASP A 81 31.25 15.59 -16.44
N LEU A 82 31.31 14.53 -17.25
CA LEU A 82 32.43 14.26 -18.15
C LEU A 82 32.41 15.18 -19.38
N ALA A 83 31.45 16.12 -19.44
CA ALA A 83 31.31 17.14 -20.49
C ALA A 83 32.50 18.10 -20.61
N ILE A 84 33.41 18.13 -19.63
CA ILE A 84 34.58 19.00 -19.63
C ILE A 84 35.79 18.20 -20.14
N GLU A 85 36.05 18.32 -21.44
CA GLU A 85 37.25 17.93 -22.20
C GLU A 85 37.37 16.50 -22.78
N LYS A 86 37.81 16.48 -24.06
CA LYS A 86 38.24 15.28 -24.78
C LYS A 86 39.47 14.69 -24.10
N GLY A 87 39.25 13.67 -23.27
CA GLY A 87 40.32 12.96 -22.55
C GLY A 87 39.99 12.75 -21.07
N ALA A 88 38.75 12.40 -20.73
CA ALA A 88 38.28 12.44 -19.34
C ALA A 88 38.98 11.45 -18.39
N TYR A 89 39.67 10.46 -18.92
CA TYR A 89 40.68 9.73 -18.16
C TYR A 89 42.00 10.48 -18.32
N ASN A 90 42.59 10.89 -17.20
CA ASN A 90 43.78 11.73 -17.01
C ASN A 90 43.47 13.18 -16.58
N SER A 91 42.55 13.34 -15.62
CA SER A 91 42.16 14.63 -15.05
C SER A 91 42.39 14.66 -13.54
N GLN A 92 42.90 15.78 -13.04
CA GLN A 92 42.98 16.08 -11.61
C GLN A 92 41.94 17.12 -11.21
N ILE A 93 41.13 16.81 -10.21
CA ILE A 93 40.05 17.65 -9.72
C ILE A 93 40.40 18.12 -8.31
N ALA A 94 40.48 19.44 -8.10
CA ALA A 94 40.66 20.02 -6.78
C ALA A 94 39.30 20.22 -6.07
N CYS A 95 39.22 19.86 -4.79
CA CYS A 95 38.04 20.00 -3.95
C CYS A 95 38.28 20.98 -2.79
N PRO A 96 37.26 21.73 -2.33
CA PRO A 96 35.85 21.66 -2.76
C PRO A 96 35.63 22.26 -4.15
N TYR A 97 34.81 21.59 -4.95
CA TYR A 97 34.51 21.98 -6.32
C TYR A 97 33.14 22.65 -6.35
N ASN A 98 33.07 23.91 -6.78
CA ASN A 98 31.90 24.75 -6.57
C ASN A 98 31.12 24.95 -7.88
N THR A 99 30.31 23.96 -8.28
CA THR A 99 29.34 24.09 -9.38
C THR A 99 28.02 23.38 -9.01
N ASN A 100 26.90 23.88 -9.53
CA ASN A 100 25.55 23.35 -9.25
C ASN A 100 25.29 21.93 -9.83
N LEU A 101 26.28 21.28 -10.46
CA LEU A 101 26.13 20.04 -11.22
C LEU A 101 27.06 18.91 -10.74
N THR A 102 27.88 19.16 -9.72
CA THR A 102 28.96 18.28 -9.25
C THR A 102 29.03 18.38 -7.73
N GLY A 103 28.91 17.26 -7.02
CA GLY A 103 28.84 17.25 -5.55
C GLY A 103 29.75 16.18 -4.94
N PHE A 104 30.18 16.41 -3.69
CA PHE A 104 30.86 15.42 -2.86
C PHE A 104 30.06 15.24 -1.58
N GLU A 105 29.49 14.06 -1.40
CA GLU A 105 28.62 13.73 -0.28
C GLU A 105 29.28 12.68 0.61
N THR A 106 29.37 12.98 1.89
CA THR A 106 29.74 12.03 2.94
C THR A 106 28.48 11.64 3.71
N TYR A 107 28.21 10.36 3.81
CA TYR A 107 27.09 9.84 4.58
C TYR A 107 27.56 9.30 5.93
N ASN A 108 26.66 9.31 6.92
CA ASN A 108 26.89 8.86 8.29
C ASN A 108 27.94 9.67 9.10
N PHE A 109 28.15 10.93 8.76
CA PHE A 109 28.87 11.85 9.65
C PHE A 109 27.88 12.56 10.60
N PRO A 110 28.21 12.74 11.89
CA PRO A 110 27.34 13.44 12.85
C PRO A 110 27.07 14.91 12.50
N GLU A 111 27.87 15.49 11.59
CA GLU A 111 27.76 16.88 11.15
C GLU A 111 28.11 17.04 9.66
N ALA A 112 27.73 18.18 9.08
CA ALA A 112 28.09 18.50 7.70
C ALA A 112 29.61 18.74 7.57
N VAL A 113 30.31 17.80 6.93
CA VAL A 113 31.72 17.89 6.57
C VAL A 113 31.91 18.14 5.08
N GLU A 114 33.03 18.74 4.71
CA GLU A 114 33.43 19.02 3.33
C GLU A 114 34.80 18.43 3.04
N PHE A 115 34.99 17.86 1.84
CA PHE A 115 36.26 17.31 1.42
C PHE A 115 37.13 18.39 0.74
N HIS A 116 38.37 18.51 1.24
CA HIS A 116 39.40 19.38 0.68
C HIS A 116 40.57 18.51 0.22
N GLY A 117 40.85 18.49 -1.08
CA GLY A 117 41.84 17.56 -1.61
C GLY A 117 41.86 17.47 -3.12
N ILE A 118 42.41 16.37 -3.63
CA ILE A 118 42.55 16.09 -5.06
C ILE A 118 41.92 14.73 -5.35
N ILE A 119 41.14 14.67 -6.43
CA ILE A 119 40.69 13.44 -7.07
C ILE A 119 41.45 13.32 -8.39
N ASP A 120 42.36 12.36 -8.47
CA ASP A 120 43.14 12.03 -9.66
C ASP A 120 42.49 10.86 -10.39
N LEU A 121 41.86 11.15 -11.52
CA LEU A 121 41.18 10.17 -12.36
C LEU A 121 42.07 9.83 -13.55
N GLN A 122 42.48 8.57 -13.64
CA GLN A 122 43.35 8.06 -14.69
C GLN A 122 42.65 6.89 -15.40
N GLU A 123 43.20 6.45 -16.52
CA GLU A 123 42.66 5.29 -17.22
C GLU A 123 42.79 4.03 -16.35
N GLY A 124 41.64 3.53 -15.88
CA GLY A 124 41.54 2.29 -15.11
C GLY A 124 41.73 2.42 -13.60
N PHE A 125 41.93 3.62 -13.06
CA PHE A 125 41.93 3.84 -11.62
C PHE A 125 41.59 5.28 -11.22
N VAL A 126 41.10 5.45 -10.00
CA VAL A 126 40.89 6.74 -9.35
C VAL A 126 41.65 6.78 -8.03
N HIS A 127 42.39 7.86 -7.79
CA HIS A 127 43.10 8.13 -6.54
C HIS A 127 42.56 9.41 -5.90
N ILE A 128 41.92 9.27 -4.75
CA ILE A 128 41.39 10.37 -3.94
C ILE A 128 42.36 10.61 -2.79
N LYS A 129 42.77 11.86 -2.58
CA LYS A 129 43.67 12.24 -1.48
C LYS A 129 43.33 13.62 -0.94
N GLY A 130 43.04 13.72 0.36
CA GLY A 130 42.71 14.99 0.98
C GLY A 130 42.32 14.86 2.44
N GLU A 131 41.54 15.80 2.93
CA GLU A 131 41.07 15.86 4.30
C GLU A 131 39.59 16.27 4.35
N LEU A 132 38.83 15.71 5.29
CA LEU A 132 37.48 16.16 5.63
C LEU A 132 37.57 17.26 6.68
N LYS A 133 36.86 18.38 6.46
CA LYS A 133 36.80 19.52 7.36
C LYS A 133 35.36 19.81 7.76
N SER A 134 35.14 20.23 8.99
CA SER A 134 33.82 20.65 9.46
C SER A 134 33.38 21.93 8.76
N ARG A 135 32.16 21.96 8.20
CA ARG A 135 31.60 23.20 7.61
C ARG A 135 31.19 24.23 8.65
N SER A 136 30.91 23.81 9.88
CA SER A 136 30.36 24.65 10.93
C SER A 136 31.40 25.13 11.96
N ASN A 137 32.58 24.50 12.02
CA ASN A 137 33.60 24.85 13.00
C ASN A 137 35.04 24.61 12.50
N GLU A 138 35.69 25.68 12.04
CA GLU A 138 37.06 25.67 11.52
C GLU A 138 38.13 25.26 12.55
N LYS A 139 37.82 25.25 13.85
CA LYS A 139 38.77 24.86 14.90
C LYS A 139 38.85 23.35 15.12
N LYS A 140 37.94 22.57 14.50
CA LYS A 140 37.97 21.11 14.60
C LYS A 140 39.12 20.53 13.77
N PRO A 141 39.76 19.45 14.24
CA PRO A 141 40.80 18.78 13.48
C PRO A 141 40.21 18.22 12.18
N SER A 142 40.99 18.31 11.09
CA SER A 142 40.63 17.69 9.82
C SER A 142 40.93 16.19 9.86
N ILE A 143 40.17 15.40 9.11
CA ILE A 143 40.34 13.93 9.04
C ILE A 143 40.99 13.59 7.70
N PRO A 144 42.25 13.11 7.66
CA PRO A 144 42.89 12.70 6.42
C PRO A 144 42.20 11.50 5.79
N VAL A 145 41.95 11.55 4.48
CA VAL A 145 41.36 10.46 3.71
C VAL A 145 42.15 10.23 2.43
N GLU A 146 42.48 8.97 2.14
CA GLU A 146 43.16 8.58 0.91
C GLU A 146 42.61 7.25 0.39
N ALA A 147 42.17 7.19 -0.86
CA ALA A 147 41.62 5.97 -1.44
C ALA A 147 42.12 5.77 -2.88
N LEU A 148 42.50 4.55 -3.22
CA LEU A 148 42.87 4.15 -4.58
C LEU A 148 42.00 2.96 -5.00
N LYS A 149 41.19 3.16 -6.04
CA LYS A 149 40.27 2.15 -6.57
C LYS A 149 40.51 1.94 -8.06
N CYS A 150 40.66 0.68 -8.48
CA CYS A 150 40.77 0.30 -9.88
C CYS A 150 39.38 0.03 -10.46
N PHE A 151 39.22 0.28 -11.76
CA PHE A 151 37.98 0.01 -12.50
C PHE A 151 38.30 -0.33 -13.95
N VAL A 152 37.35 -0.95 -14.65
CA VAL A 152 37.48 -1.22 -16.09
C VAL A 152 36.94 -0.01 -16.85
N PRO A 153 37.77 0.72 -17.64
CA PRO A 153 37.29 1.84 -18.42
C PRO A 153 36.17 1.41 -19.37
N LYS A 154 35.03 2.08 -19.30
CA LYS A 154 33.98 1.96 -20.34
C LYS A 154 34.13 3.13 -21.31
N PRO A 155 33.74 2.97 -22.59
CA PRO A 155 33.66 4.08 -23.53
C PRO A 155 32.83 5.20 -22.92
N LEU A 156 33.38 6.42 -22.93
CA LEU A 156 32.65 7.61 -22.53
C LEU A 156 31.51 7.80 -23.53
N LEU A 157 30.28 7.57 -23.08
CA LEU A 157 29.10 7.87 -23.87
C LEU A 157 29.04 9.40 -24.04
N PRO A 158 28.84 9.92 -25.26
CA PRO A 158 28.73 11.36 -25.48
C PRO A 158 27.60 11.96 -24.62
N ILE A 159 27.68 13.27 -24.36
CA ILE A 159 26.61 14.02 -23.69
C ILE A 159 25.31 13.71 -24.43
N ARG A 160 24.38 13.04 -23.74
CA ARG A 160 23.09 12.67 -24.31
C ARG A 160 22.18 13.88 -24.22
N GLU A 161 22.22 14.71 -25.26
CA GLU A 161 21.23 15.76 -25.44
C GLU A 161 19.92 15.12 -25.92
N LEU A 162 18.80 15.60 -25.39
CA LEU A 162 17.49 15.30 -25.96
C LEU A 162 17.37 16.12 -27.24
N TYR A 163 17.49 15.45 -28.40
CA TYR A 163 17.33 16.11 -29.69
C TYR A 163 15.85 16.43 -29.93
N THR A 164 15.55 17.66 -30.32
CA THR A 164 14.30 17.93 -31.04
C THR A 164 14.39 17.35 -32.45
N TRP A 165 13.24 17.16 -33.10
CA TRP A 165 13.21 16.70 -34.50
C TRP A 165 14.10 17.55 -35.43
N GLU A 166 14.05 18.88 -35.31
CA GLU A 166 14.86 19.77 -36.14
C GLU A 166 16.36 19.66 -35.88
N GLN A 167 16.76 19.44 -34.62
CA GLN A 167 18.15 19.23 -34.25
C GLN A 167 18.67 17.89 -34.78
N ALA A 168 17.87 16.83 -34.65
CA ALA A 168 18.23 15.49 -35.13
C ALA A 168 18.43 15.46 -36.65
N LEU A 169 17.65 16.24 -37.42
CA LEU A 169 17.81 16.36 -38.86
C LEU A 169 19.14 17.02 -39.30
N LYS A 170 19.77 17.80 -38.41
CA LYS A 170 21.04 18.49 -38.64
C LYS A 170 22.23 17.72 -38.05
N ALA A 171 21.97 16.77 -37.16
CA ALA A 171 22.97 15.93 -36.51
C ALA A 171 23.36 14.73 -37.39
N ASN A 172 24.49 14.11 -37.06
CA ASN A 172 24.84 12.80 -37.61
C ASN A 172 23.93 11.73 -36.98
N PRO A 173 23.25 10.86 -37.75
CA PRO A 173 22.29 9.91 -37.20
C PRO A 173 22.85 8.94 -36.15
N THR A 174 24.16 8.67 -36.16
CA THR A 174 24.81 7.82 -35.16
C THR A 174 24.97 8.48 -33.80
N ASP A 175 24.79 9.79 -33.71
CA ASP A 175 24.99 10.58 -32.49
C ASP A 175 23.65 10.84 -31.77
N VAL A 176 22.52 10.47 -32.37
CA VAL A 176 21.17 10.67 -31.82
C VAL A 176 20.75 9.43 -31.02
N TYR A 177 20.74 9.57 -29.70
CA TYR A 177 20.31 8.52 -28.76
C TYR A 177 18.94 8.80 -28.14
N ASP A 178 18.63 10.07 -27.88
CA ASP A 178 17.40 10.51 -27.22
C ASP A 178 16.70 11.53 -28.16
N LEU A 179 15.46 11.25 -28.58
CA LEU A 179 14.74 12.05 -29.58
C LEU A 179 13.32 12.40 -29.13
N SER A 180 12.95 13.67 -29.26
CA SER A 180 11.58 14.15 -29.10
C SER A 180 10.98 14.60 -30.44
N ILE A 181 9.82 14.02 -30.79
CA ILE A 181 8.99 14.39 -31.94
C ILE A 181 7.63 14.91 -31.44
N GLY A 182 7.61 16.12 -30.90
CA GLY A 182 6.40 16.75 -30.33
C GLY A 182 6.00 18.10 -30.92
N GLU A 183 6.88 18.76 -31.67
CA GLU A 183 6.68 20.13 -32.18
C GLU A 183 6.34 20.18 -33.68
N GLY A 184 6.41 19.04 -34.38
CA GLY A 184 6.11 18.95 -35.81
C GLY A 184 4.65 18.59 -36.11
N ASP A 185 4.12 19.09 -37.22
CA ASP A 185 2.81 18.67 -37.77
C ASP A 185 2.97 17.36 -38.56
N PHE A 186 3.05 16.24 -37.85
CA PHE A 186 3.25 14.92 -38.46
C PHE A 186 1.91 14.27 -38.82
N GLN A 187 1.46 14.47 -40.06
CA GLN A 187 0.29 13.77 -40.62
C GLN A 187 0.56 12.28 -40.89
N THR A 188 1.82 11.93 -41.15
CA THR A 188 2.27 10.56 -41.38
C THR A 188 3.55 10.29 -40.57
N PHE A 189 3.86 9.01 -40.34
CA PHE A 189 5.08 8.61 -39.66
C PHE A 189 6.32 9.14 -40.42
N PRO A 190 7.26 9.84 -39.75
CA PRO A 190 8.44 10.38 -40.41
C PRO A 190 9.49 9.28 -40.65
N SER A 191 9.49 8.67 -41.84
CA SER A 191 10.38 7.54 -42.18
C SER A 191 11.88 7.79 -41.94
N LYS A 192 12.32 9.05 -41.97
CA LYS A 192 13.71 9.43 -41.67
C LYS A 192 14.13 9.11 -40.23
N LEU A 193 13.18 8.96 -39.30
CA LEU A 193 13.42 8.50 -37.94
C LEU A 193 14.14 7.15 -37.90
N LEU A 194 13.86 6.29 -38.88
CA LEU A 194 14.46 4.96 -38.99
C LEU A 194 15.96 4.98 -39.26
N GLU A 195 16.54 6.14 -39.61
CA GLU A 195 17.99 6.32 -39.80
C GLU A 195 18.76 6.41 -38.48
N PHE A 196 18.10 6.78 -37.37
CA PHE A 196 18.70 6.93 -36.03
C PHE A 196 18.84 5.57 -35.33
N LYS A 197 19.76 4.72 -35.80
CA LYS A 197 19.92 3.33 -35.32
C LYS A 197 20.38 3.19 -33.87
N ASN A 198 20.98 4.24 -33.31
CA ASN A 198 21.45 4.27 -31.92
C ASN A 198 20.40 4.81 -30.94
N LEU A 199 19.17 5.01 -31.39
CA LEU A 199 18.11 5.56 -30.57
C LEU A 199 17.80 4.61 -29.39
N GLU A 200 17.92 5.15 -28.19
CA GLU A 200 17.61 4.48 -26.93
C GLU A 200 16.31 5.01 -26.31
N LYS A 201 15.98 6.27 -26.58
CA LYS A 201 14.77 6.90 -26.04
C LYS A 201 14.04 7.71 -27.08
N ILE A 202 12.72 7.60 -27.07
CA ILE A 202 11.88 8.39 -27.94
C ILE A 202 10.65 8.91 -27.20
N TRP A 203 10.38 10.18 -27.41
CA TRP A 203 9.15 10.87 -27.02
C TRP A 203 8.37 11.25 -28.27
N ILE A 204 7.11 10.83 -28.34
CA ILE A 204 6.19 11.12 -29.43
C ILE A 204 5.00 11.89 -28.86
N GLY A 205 4.73 13.06 -29.44
CA GLY A 205 3.61 13.91 -29.03
C GLY A 205 3.99 15.10 -28.14
N GLY A 206 2.99 15.91 -27.80
CA GLY A 206 3.17 17.21 -27.15
C GLY A 206 2.08 18.21 -27.60
N ALA A 207 2.38 19.51 -27.57
CA ALA A 207 1.42 20.56 -27.96
C ALA A 207 1.04 20.54 -29.47
N ALA A 208 1.83 19.89 -30.33
CA ALA A 208 1.51 19.70 -31.74
C ALA A 208 0.95 18.28 -32.01
N GLN A 209 0.07 18.16 -33.02
CA GLN A 209 -0.62 16.91 -33.32
C GLN A 209 0.28 15.93 -34.11
N CYS A 210 0.65 14.80 -33.50
CA CYS A 210 1.07 13.60 -34.23
C CYS A 210 -0.18 12.82 -34.65
N ASN A 211 -0.51 12.84 -35.95
CA ASN A 211 -1.78 12.36 -36.50
C ASN A 211 -1.73 10.94 -37.09
N PHE A 212 -0.56 10.29 -37.12
CA PHE A 212 -0.47 8.89 -37.52
C PHE A 212 -1.09 7.96 -36.46
N THR A 213 -1.69 6.86 -36.92
CA THR A 213 -2.48 5.94 -36.08
C THR A 213 -1.72 4.70 -35.63
N GLU A 214 -0.52 4.48 -36.15
CA GLU A 214 0.34 3.33 -35.83
C GLU A 214 1.81 3.67 -36.04
N LEU A 215 2.69 2.89 -35.41
CA LEU A 215 4.13 2.86 -35.72
C LEU A 215 4.36 1.73 -36.74
N PRO A 216 4.99 2.00 -37.88
CA PRO A 216 5.17 0.99 -38.93
C PRO A 216 6.19 -0.08 -38.51
N ASP A 217 6.06 -1.31 -39.02
CA ASP A 217 6.90 -2.44 -38.61
C ASP A 217 8.42 -2.17 -38.58
N PRO A 218 9.02 -1.41 -39.53
CA PRO A 218 10.44 -1.06 -39.46
C PRO A 218 10.87 -0.27 -38.21
N PHE A 219 9.95 0.40 -37.51
CA PHE A 219 10.22 1.09 -36.26
C PHE A 219 10.73 0.14 -35.18
N TYR A 220 10.14 -1.07 -35.09
CA TYR A 220 10.53 -2.07 -34.10
C TYR A 220 11.92 -2.70 -34.38
N GLY A 221 12.54 -2.35 -35.52
CA GLY A 221 13.95 -2.63 -35.79
C GLY A 221 14.94 -1.73 -35.04
N LEU A 222 14.47 -0.71 -34.30
CA LEU A 222 15.30 0.15 -33.43
C LEU A 222 15.59 -0.54 -32.09
N THR A 223 16.29 -1.68 -32.15
CA THR A 223 16.47 -2.63 -31.04
C THR A 223 17.23 -2.11 -29.82
N ASN A 224 17.83 -0.90 -29.90
CA ASN A 224 18.48 -0.22 -28.78
C ASN A 224 17.49 0.58 -27.90
N LEU A 225 16.20 0.66 -28.26
CA LEU A 225 15.20 1.39 -27.50
C LEU A 225 14.97 0.76 -26.12
N HIS A 226 15.15 1.56 -25.08
CA HIS A 226 14.85 1.24 -23.68
C HIS A 226 13.62 2.00 -23.17
N THR A 227 13.32 3.17 -23.74
CA THR A 227 12.18 4.01 -23.34
C THR A 227 11.41 4.48 -24.57
N ILE A 228 10.12 4.15 -24.62
CA ILE A 228 9.17 4.71 -25.59
C ILE A 228 8.10 5.44 -24.80
N GLN A 229 7.92 6.73 -25.08
CA GLN A 229 6.83 7.51 -24.51
C GLN A 229 6.01 8.17 -25.63
N ILE A 230 4.71 7.96 -25.59
CA ILE A 230 3.75 8.46 -26.56
C ILE A 230 2.64 9.15 -25.79
N TYR A 231 2.44 10.44 -26.03
CA TYR A 231 1.44 11.24 -25.36
C TYR A 231 0.54 11.91 -26.40
N GLN A 232 -0.76 12.04 -26.09
CA GLN A 232 -1.69 12.88 -26.87
C GLN A 232 -1.64 12.63 -28.38
N SER A 233 -1.51 11.36 -28.79
CA SER A 233 -1.33 10.96 -30.19
C SER A 233 -2.55 10.20 -30.71
N LYS A 234 -2.66 10.01 -32.04
CA LYS A 234 -3.76 9.23 -32.64
C LYS A 234 -3.50 7.72 -32.71
N ILE A 235 -2.43 7.24 -32.09
CA ILE A 235 -2.08 5.82 -32.09
C ILE A 235 -3.22 4.99 -31.48
N ASN A 236 -3.67 3.99 -32.24
CA ASN A 236 -4.80 3.14 -31.88
C ASN A 236 -4.46 1.64 -31.83
N THR A 237 -3.26 1.27 -32.26
CA THR A 237 -2.74 -0.11 -32.28
C THR A 237 -1.22 -0.13 -32.03
N ILE A 238 -0.72 -1.27 -31.58
CA ILE A 238 0.71 -1.62 -31.50
C ILE A 238 0.89 -2.89 -32.32
N SER A 239 1.96 -2.97 -33.12
CA SER A 239 2.25 -4.14 -33.94
C SER A 239 2.75 -5.32 -33.10
N GLU A 240 2.53 -6.55 -33.58
CA GLU A 240 3.10 -7.77 -33.00
C GLU A 240 4.65 -7.74 -33.00
N HIS A 241 5.27 -6.91 -33.83
CA HIS A 241 6.71 -6.72 -33.88
C HIS A 241 7.30 -6.01 -32.65
N ILE A 242 6.48 -5.53 -31.69
CA ILE A 242 6.96 -4.94 -30.43
C ILE A 242 7.95 -5.85 -29.68
N ASN A 243 7.78 -7.18 -29.78
CA ASN A 243 8.66 -8.15 -29.14
C ASN A 243 10.13 -8.11 -29.61
N GLN A 244 10.43 -7.44 -30.73
CA GLN A 244 11.80 -7.23 -31.22
C GLN A 244 12.59 -6.24 -30.37
N LEU A 245 11.90 -5.39 -29.60
CA LEU A 245 12.52 -4.40 -28.72
C LEU A 245 12.95 -5.03 -27.38
N HIS A 246 13.88 -6.00 -27.44
CA HIS A 246 14.30 -6.79 -26.28
C HIS A 246 14.91 -5.97 -25.13
N GLN A 247 15.34 -4.72 -25.39
CA GLN A 247 15.90 -3.80 -24.40
C GLN A 247 14.85 -2.84 -23.80
N LEU A 248 13.59 -2.90 -24.24
CA LEU A 248 12.54 -1.98 -23.79
C LEU A 248 12.22 -2.19 -22.30
N GLU A 249 12.53 -1.20 -21.48
CA GLU A 249 12.30 -1.18 -20.04
C GLU A 249 11.02 -0.40 -19.70
N GLU A 250 10.75 0.68 -20.43
CA GLU A 250 9.63 1.58 -20.17
C GLU A 250 8.81 1.83 -21.45
N LEU A 251 7.52 1.51 -21.39
CA LEU A 251 6.55 1.83 -22.43
C LEU A 251 5.41 2.67 -21.85
N THR A 252 5.31 3.92 -22.31
CA THR A 252 4.20 4.80 -22.01
C THR A 252 3.44 5.13 -23.29
N ILE A 253 2.13 4.88 -23.29
CA ILE A 253 1.19 5.35 -24.30
C ILE A 253 0.01 5.95 -23.54
N GLU A 254 -0.04 7.27 -23.42
CA GLU A 254 -1.06 7.97 -22.63
C GLU A 254 -1.90 8.91 -23.49
N SER A 255 -3.19 9.06 -23.14
CA SER A 255 -4.11 9.98 -23.82
C SER A 255 -4.15 9.76 -25.33
N SER A 256 -4.12 8.50 -25.76
CA SER A 256 -4.15 8.10 -27.16
C SER A 256 -5.48 7.37 -27.48
N ASN A 257 -5.54 6.62 -28.57
CA ASN A 257 -6.75 5.88 -28.98
C ASN A 257 -6.58 4.36 -28.91
N LEU A 258 -5.64 3.88 -28.09
CA LEU A 258 -5.26 2.47 -28.07
C LEU A 258 -6.45 1.61 -27.62
N SER A 259 -6.84 0.64 -28.45
CA SER A 259 -8.03 -0.18 -28.22
C SER A 259 -7.71 -1.62 -27.81
N LEU A 260 -6.55 -2.14 -28.24
CA LEU A 260 -6.05 -3.47 -27.95
C LEU A 260 -4.52 -3.43 -27.80
N LEU A 261 -3.97 -4.42 -27.10
CA LEU A 261 -2.53 -4.71 -27.06
C LEU A 261 -2.28 -6.06 -27.77
N PRO A 262 -1.17 -6.20 -28.52
CA PRO A 262 -0.76 -7.48 -29.09
C PRO A 262 -0.30 -8.45 -27.99
N ASP A 263 -0.47 -9.75 -28.21
CA ASP A 263 0.01 -10.77 -27.27
C ASP A 263 1.55 -10.74 -27.17
N ALA A 264 2.23 -10.40 -28.26
CA ALA A 264 3.70 -10.25 -28.32
C ALA A 264 4.26 -9.18 -27.36
N LEU A 265 3.44 -8.26 -26.84
CA LEU A 265 3.88 -7.35 -25.77
C LEU A 265 4.33 -8.11 -24.52
N CYS A 266 3.76 -9.30 -24.27
CA CYS A 266 4.11 -10.15 -23.14
C CYS A 266 5.47 -10.87 -23.31
N ASP A 267 6.10 -10.77 -24.48
CA ASP A 267 7.41 -11.38 -24.77
C ASP A 267 8.60 -10.43 -24.51
N LEU A 268 8.34 -9.23 -23.97
CA LEU A 268 9.38 -8.24 -23.67
C LEU A 268 10.15 -8.61 -22.38
N PRO A 269 11.43 -9.02 -22.47
CA PRO A 269 12.15 -9.58 -21.32
C PRO A 269 12.66 -8.52 -20.33
N ALA A 270 12.69 -7.25 -20.75
CA ALA A 270 13.23 -6.13 -19.99
C ALA A 270 12.16 -5.19 -19.41
N LEU A 271 10.89 -5.31 -19.83
CA LEU A 271 9.85 -4.32 -19.51
C LEU A 271 9.57 -4.29 -18.00
N THR A 272 9.84 -3.15 -17.36
CA THR A 272 9.59 -2.91 -15.94
C THR A 272 8.36 -2.04 -15.70
N THR A 273 8.08 -1.13 -16.63
CA THR A 273 7.04 -0.11 -16.49
C THR A 273 6.18 -0.06 -17.75
N LEU A 274 4.87 -0.22 -17.56
CA LEU A 274 3.87 -0.11 -18.63
C LEU A 274 2.78 0.89 -18.22
N ASN A 275 2.75 2.05 -18.87
CA ASN A 275 1.73 3.06 -18.65
C ASN A 275 0.83 3.19 -19.90
N LEU A 276 -0.45 2.89 -19.72
CA LEU A 276 -1.49 2.85 -20.75
C LEU A 276 -2.67 3.77 -20.40
N LYS A 277 -2.41 4.80 -19.59
CA LYS A 277 -3.42 5.68 -19.04
C LYS A 277 -4.22 6.42 -20.12
N HIS A 278 -5.51 6.66 -19.90
CA HIS A 278 -6.39 7.44 -20.77
C HIS A 278 -6.39 6.94 -22.22
N ASN A 279 -6.69 5.65 -22.40
CA ASN A 279 -6.86 5.03 -23.71
C ASN A 279 -8.29 4.45 -23.86
N LYS A 280 -8.49 3.53 -24.79
CA LYS A 280 -9.77 2.87 -25.08
C LYS A 280 -9.68 1.36 -24.93
N LEU A 281 -8.77 0.87 -24.08
CA LEU A 281 -8.54 -0.56 -23.88
C LEU A 281 -9.79 -1.19 -23.24
N ILE A 282 -10.18 -2.36 -23.78
CA ILE A 282 -11.29 -3.16 -23.25
C ILE A 282 -10.83 -4.45 -22.56
N SER A 283 -9.59 -4.86 -22.79
CA SER A 283 -8.95 -6.06 -22.23
C SER A 283 -7.43 -5.89 -22.22
N LEU A 284 -6.76 -6.68 -21.39
CA LEU A 284 -5.30 -6.89 -21.44
C LEU A 284 -5.01 -8.33 -21.92
N PRO A 285 -3.83 -8.57 -22.53
CA PRO A 285 -3.35 -9.92 -22.81
C PRO A 285 -3.36 -10.78 -21.54
N LYS A 286 -3.72 -12.07 -21.66
CA LYS A 286 -3.86 -12.95 -20.49
C LYS A 286 -2.55 -13.14 -19.73
N GLN A 287 -1.43 -13.04 -20.44
CA GLN A 287 -0.07 -13.26 -19.98
C GLN A 287 0.61 -11.96 -19.50
N ILE A 288 -0.10 -10.84 -19.40
CA ILE A 288 0.52 -9.56 -19.02
C ILE A 288 1.24 -9.64 -17.66
N GLY A 289 0.68 -10.37 -16.69
CA GLY A 289 1.34 -10.61 -15.40
C GLY A 289 2.34 -11.77 -15.39
N ALA A 290 2.70 -12.31 -16.56
CA ALA A 290 3.80 -13.26 -16.72
C ALA A 290 5.08 -12.57 -17.25
N LEU A 291 5.03 -11.27 -17.54
CA LEU A 291 6.20 -10.49 -17.90
C LEU A 291 7.25 -10.56 -16.77
N PRO A 292 8.50 -10.95 -17.08
CA PRO A 292 9.47 -11.38 -16.05
C PRO A 292 9.95 -10.25 -15.14
N LYS A 293 9.82 -8.99 -15.58
CA LYS A 293 10.31 -7.81 -14.86
C LYS A 293 9.27 -6.73 -14.65
N LEU A 294 8.02 -6.91 -15.12
CA LEU A 294 7.00 -5.88 -15.02
C LEU A 294 6.62 -5.68 -13.55
N ARG A 295 6.80 -4.45 -13.07
CA ARG A 295 6.50 -4.07 -11.68
C ARG A 295 5.40 -3.03 -11.61
N ASP A 296 5.39 -2.09 -12.54
CA ASP A 296 4.50 -0.95 -12.52
C ASP A 296 3.60 -0.97 -13.76
N LEU A 297 2.31 -1.18 -13.55
CA LEU A 297 1.28 -1.17 -14.58
C LEU A 297 0.25 -0.08 -14.27
N ASN A 298 0.10 0.90 -15.16
CA ASN A 298 -0.94 1.91 -15.07
C ASN A 298 -1.94 1.77 -16.22
N ILE A 299 -3.20 1.53 -15.89
CA ILE A 299 -4.29 1.30 -16.84
C ILE A 299 -5.51 2.20 -16.55
N VAL A 300 -5.34 3.25 -15.76
CA VAL A 300 -6.37 4.27 -15.44
C VAL A 300 -6.94 4.90 -16.73
N GLY A 301 -8.21 5.29 -16.72
CA GLY A 301 -8.87 5.93 -17.85
C GLY A 301 -9.09 5.01 -19.05
N ASN A 302 -9.49 3.77 -18.80
CA ASN A 302 -9.80 2.78 -19.84
C ASN A 302 -11.21 2.18 -19.65
N ASN A 303 -11.59 1.24 -20.52
CA ASN A 303 -12.94 0.68 -20.62
C ASN A 303 -12.95 -0.85 -20.41
N PHE A 304 -12.22 -1.34 -19.41
CA PHE A 304 -12.09 -2.78 -19.18
C PHE A 304 -13.41 -3.41 -18.75
N LYS A 305 -13.75 -4.52 -19.40
CA LYS A 305 -14.87 -5.38 -18.99
C LYS A 305 -14.42 -6.56 -18.14
N ALA A 306 -13.15 -6.94 -18.28
CA ALA A 306 -12.51 -8.00 -17.54
C ALA A 306 -11.01 -7.71 -17.46
N LEU A 307 -10.40 -8.12 -16.36
CA LEU A 307 -8.95 -8.08 -16.16
C LEU A 307 -8.42 -9.50 -15.97
N PRO A 308 -7.22 -9.82 -16.50
CA PRO A 308 -6.66 -11.15 -16.34
C PRO A 308 -6.20 -11.39 -14.90
N LYS A 309 -6.44 -12.59 -14.37
CA LYS A 309 -6.00 -12.98 -13.01
C LYS A 309 -4.48 -12.86 -12.80
N SER A 310 -3.69 -12.89 -13.88
CA SER A 310 -2.24 -12.71 -13.83
C SER A 310 -1.82 -11.35 -13.27
N LEU A 311 -2.70 -10.33 -13.26
CA LEU A 311 -2.39 -9.04 -12.64
C LEU A 311 -1.98 -9.14 -11.17
N ALA A 312 -2.43 -10.17 -10.45
CA ALA A 312 -2.02 -10.43 -9.07
C ALA A 312 -0.49 -10.70 -8.92
N ASN A 313 0.21 -10.99 -10.02
CA ASN A 313 1.67 -11.18 -10.01
C ASN A 313 2.46 -9.88 -10.20
N ILE A 314 1.80 -8.77 -10.54
CA ILE A 314 2.43 -7.48 -10.77
C ILE A 314 2.44 -6.72 -9.45
N TYR A 315 3.60 -6.15 -9.09
CA TYR A 315 3.81 -5.50 -7.80
C TYR A 315 2.88 -4.29 -7.57
N ALA A 316 2.74 -3.42 -8.58
CA ALA A 316 1.91 -2.24 -8.52
C ALA A 316 1.02 -2.14 -9.78
N VAL A 317 -0.29 -2.29 -9.57
CA VAL A 317 -1.31 -2.10 -10.62
C VAL A 317 -2.18 -0.90 -10.25
N ASN A 318 -2.13 0.14 -11.06
CA ASN A 318 -3.00 1.30 -10.95
C ASN A 318 -4.13 1.20 -11.98
N ALA A 319 -5.38 1.11 -11.52
CA ALA A 319 -6.57 0.96 -12.36
C ALA A 319 -7.69 1.88 -11.85
N ASP A 320 -8.64 2.23 -12.73
CA ASP A 320 -9.82 2.98 -12.29
C ASP A 320 -10.57 2.23 -11.19
N ARG A 321 -11.06 2.98 -10.21
CA ARG A 321 -11.89 2.49 -9.11
C ARG A 321 -13.05 1.59 -9.56
N LYS A 322 -13.77 1.99 -10.61
CA LYS A 322 -14.86 1.19 -11.21
C LYS A 322 -14.45 -0.24 -11.61
N HIS A 323 -13.15 -0.51 -11.79
CA HIS A 323 -12.62 -1.83 -12.12
C HIS A 323 -12.16 -2.63 -10.88
N ARG A 324 -12.24 -2.10 -9.66
CA ARG A 324 -11.76 -2.77 -8.44
C ARG A 324 -12.38 -4.15 -8.24
N LYS A 325 -13.68 -4.28 -8.48
CA LYS A 325 -14.39 -5.58 -8.41
C LYS A 325 -13.81 -6.64 -9.34
N LEU A 326 -13.15 -6.24 -10.43
CA LEU A 326 -12.49 -7.18 -11.34
C LEU A 326 -11.25 -7.85 -10.70
N PHE A 327 -10.73 -7.30 -9.60
CA PHE A 327 -9.64 -7.88 -8.82
C PHE A 327 -10.13 -8.77 -7.67
N MET A 328 -11.40 -8.72 -7.30
CA MET A 328 -11.95 -9.49 -6.18
C MET A 328 -12.27 -10.93 -6.61
N ASP A 329 -12.00 -11.89 -5.72
CA ASP A 329 -12.52 -13.26 -5.87
C ASP A 329 -13.96 -13.31 -5.36
N LEU A 330 -14.94 -13.20 -6.24
CA LEU A 330 -16.35 -13.24 -5.85
C LEU A 330 -16.85 -14.67 -5.53
N SER A 331 -15.97 -15.68 -5.52
CA SER A 331 -16.33 -17.08 -5.26
C SER A 331 -16.05 -17.51 -3.81
N TYR A 332 -17.04 -17.35 -2.94
CA TYR A 332 -16.95 -17.88 -1.58
C TYR A 332 -17.21 -19.39 -1.50
N LYS A 333 -16.34 -20.10 -0.78
CA LYS A 333 -16.45 -21.56 -0.55
C LYS A 333 -16.95 -21.87 0.86
N SER A 334 -18.26 -22.07 0.98
CA SER A 334 -18.93 -22.50 2.22
C SER A 334 -19.10 -24.03 2.28
N LYS A 335 -19.19 -24.59 3.49
CA LYS A 335 -19.70 -25.96 3.70
C LYS A 335 -21.22 -26.05 3.57
N ASN A 336 -21.93 -24.93 3.64
CA ASN A 336 -23.37 -24.85 3.46
C ASN A 336 -23.71 -24.74 1.95
N PRO A 337 -24.39 -25.75 1.36
CA PRO A 337 -24.78 -25.72 -0.04
C PRO A 337 -26.02 -24.84 -0.30
N THR A 338 -26.69 -24.38 0.76
CA THR A 338 -27.96 -23.65 0.67
C THR A 338 -27.75 -22.19 0.33
N ALA A 339 -28.70 -21.59 -0.40
CA ALA A 339 -28.73 -20.15 -0.63
C ALA A 339 -28.93 -19.38 0.69
N ILE A 340 -28.46 -18.14 0.73
CA ILE A 340 -28.68 -17.24 1.87
C ILE A 340 -30.18 -16.89 1.93
N ASP A 341 -30.79 -17.06 3.10
CA ASP A 341 -32.13 -16.52 3.37
C ASP A 341 -32.02 -15.02 3.65
N SER A 342 -32.25 -14.20 2.62
CA SER A 342 -32.17 -12.74 2.72
C SER A 342 -33.19 -12.16 3.70
N SER A 343 -34.31 -12.85 3.92
CA SER A 343 -35.39 -12.37 4.80
C SER A 343 -34.96 -12.26 6.26
N LEU A 344 -33.86 -12.90 6.66
CA LEU A 344 -33.28 -12.79 8.00
C LEU A 344 -32.55 -11.46 8.23
N TYR A 345 -32.12 -10.80 7.14
CA TYR A 345 -31.23 -9.63 7.16
C TYR A 345 -31.86 -8.38 6.58
N ASP A 346 -33.09 -8.47 6.06
CA ASP A 346 -33.80 -7.35 5.45
C ASP A 346 -34.94 -6.81 6.32
N TRP A 347 -35.62 -5.80 5.81
CA TRP A 347 -36.72 -5.11 6.49
C TRP A 347 -37.99 -5.95 6.70
N SER A 348 -38.08 -7.16 6.16
CA SER A 348 -39.26 -8.02 6.31
C SER A 348 -39.59 -8.31 7.78
N ASN A 349 -38.58 -8.29 8.65
CA ASN A 349 -38.75 -8.47 10.10
C ASN A 349 -39.01 -7.17 10.88
N TYR A 350 -38.86 -6.01 10.23
CA TYR A 350 -38.87 -4.70 10.88
C TYR A 350 -39.66 -3.64 10.08
N PRO A 351 -40.93 -3.91 9.70
CA PRO A 351 -41.70 -3.02 8.82
C PRO A 351 -42.00 -1.66 9.46
N ALA A 352 -42.17 -1.60 10.79
CA ALA A 352 -42.42 -0.36 11.51
C ALA A 352 -41.19 0.55 11.53
N GLN A 353 -40.01 -0.04 11.75
CA GLN A 353 -38.73 0.65 11.75
C GLN A 353 -38.37 1.14 10.34
N LYS A 354 -38.64 0.33 9.31
CA LYS A 354 -38.52 0.76 7.92
C LYS A 354 -39.37 2.00 7.64
N ALA A 355 -40.64 1.98 8.04
CA ALA A 355 -41.55 3.11 7.84
C ALA A 355 -41.10 4.37 8.60
N LEU A 356 -40.53 4.21 9.80
CA LEU A 356 -39.93 5.31 10.56
C LEU A 356 -38.73 5.90 9.81
N LEU A 357 -37.79 5.06 9.37
CA LEU A 357 -36.63 5.50 8.60
C LEU A 357 -37.05 6.25 7.33
N GLU A 358 -37.96 5.68 6.54
CA GLU A 358 -38.46 6.34 5.33
C GLU A 358 -39.11 7.69 5.62
N LYS A 359 -39.87 7.79 6.70
CA LYS A 359 -40.48 9.05 7.13
C LYS A 359 -39.43 10.08 7.55
N SER A 360 -38.41 9.66 8.29
CA SER A 360 -37.33 10.54 8.74
C SER A 360 -36.45 11.02 7.59
N ILE A 361 -36.16 10.16 6.61
CA ILE A 361 -35.47 10.54 5.36
C ILE A 361 -36.25 11.65 4.65
N LEU A 362 -37.56 11.48 4.47
CA LEU A 362 -38.40 12.46 3.78
C LEU A 362 -38.59 13.78 4.56
N ALA A 363 -38.18 13.84 5.82
CA ALA A 363 -38.15 15.08 6.58
C ALA A 363 -36.92 15.96 6.27
N ILE A 364 -35.94 15.41 5.56
CA ILE A 364 -34.72 16.08 5.09
C ILE A 364 -34.76 16.09 3.56
N PRO A 365 -35.19 17.20 2.92
CA PRO A 365 -35.42 17.25 1.47
C PRO A 365 -34.24 16.78 0.61
N GLU A 366 -33.01 17.07 1.06
CA GLU A 366 -31.75 16.70 0.39
C GLU A 366 -31.54 15.18 0.31
N LEU A 367 -32.18 14.40 1.19
CA LEU A 367 -32.08 12.94 1.21
C LEU A 367 -33.12 12.22 0.36
N GLU A 368 -34.09 12.92 -0.23
CA GLU A 368 -35.17 12.29 -1.00
C GLU A 368 -34.63 11.48 -2.18
N GLU A 369 -33.62 12.00 -2.90
CA GLU A 369 -32.98 11.29 -4.02
C GLU A 369 -32.18 10.06 -3.57
N PHE A 370 -31.73 10.04 -2.31
CA PHE A 370 -30.96 8.95 -1.71
C PHE A 370 -31.81 7.95 -0.93
N LYS A 371 -33.14 8.15 -0.86
CA LYS A 371 -34.03 7.33 -0.02
C LYS A 371 -33.80 5.83 -0.19
N ASN A 372 -33.80 5.33 -1.42
CA ASN A 372 -33.67 3.90 -1.67
C ASN A 372 -32.27 3.40 -1.32
N LEU A 373 -31.20 4.15 -1.63
CA LEU A 373 -29.83 3.83 -1.23
C LEU A 373 -29.72 3.70 0.29
N ILE A 374 -30.25 4.68 1.03
CA ILE A 374 -30.17 4.69 2.49
C ILE A 374 -30.96 3.51 3.07
N VAL A 375 -32.19 3.28 2.59
CA VAL A 375 -33.02 2.17 3.07
C VAL A 375 -32.41 0.81 2.74
N ASP A 376 -31.87 0.63 1.54
CA ASP A 376 -31.30 -0.65 1.09
C ASP A 376 -30.04 -1.06 1.87
N TYR A 377 -29.26 -0.09 2.37
CA TYR A 377 -28.02 -0.32 3.12
C TYR A 377 -28.11 0.04 4.60
N SER A 378 -29.29 0.44 5.07
CA SER A 378 -29.59 0.51 6.50
C SER A 378 -30.06 -0.85 6.98
N THR A 379 -29.79 -1.16 8.25
CA THR A 379 -30.14 -2.45 8.84
C THR A 379 -30.52 -2.30 10.31
N MET A 380 -31.17 -3.32 10.86
CA MET A 380 -31.39 -3.42 12.30
C MET A 380 -30.19 -4.13 12.94
N ALA A 381 -29.37 -3.33 13.63
CA ALA A 381 -28.29 -3.80 14.46
C ALA A 381 -28.79 -4.13 15.87
N THR A 382 -28.00 -4.90 16.60
CA THR A 382 -28.20 -5.14 18.04
C THR A 382 -27.05 -4.52 18.80
N PHE A 383 -27.33 -3.54 19.65
CA PHE A 383 -26.35 -2.88 20.52
C PHE A 383 -26.17 -3.67 21.82
N LEU A 384 -24.95 -3.66 22.34
CA LEU A 384 -24.56 -4.25 23.60
C LEU A 384 -24.47 -3.12 24.64
N ILE A 385 -25.49 -3.01 25.48
CA ILE A 385 -25.55 -2.02 26.54
C ILE A 385 -24.71 -2.50 27.72
N LEU A 386 -23.66 -1.75 28.05
CA LEU A 386 -22.72 -2.06 29.11
C LEU A 386 -23.30 -1.68 30.47
N ASN A 387 -23.56 -2.67 31.32
CA ASN A 387 -24.07 -2.47 32.67
C ASN A 387 -22.93 -2.53 33.69
N LYS A 388 -22.40 -1.35 34.03
CA LYS A 388 -21.28 -1.20 34.98
C LYS A 388 -21.68 -1.29 36.45
N GLU A 389 -22.97 -1.14 36.75
CA GLU A 389 -23.45 -1.21 38.12
C GLU A 389 -23.57 -2.66 38.62
N GLU A 390 -23.64 -3.62 37.70
CA GLU A 390 -23.71 -5.06 37.99
C GLU A 390 -22.33 -5.61 38.36
N LYS A 391 -22.09 -5.72 39.67
CA LYS A 391 -20.79 -6.16 40.22
C LYS A 391 -20.56 -7.66 40.17
N GLU A 392 -21.62 -8.45 40.23
CA GLU A 392 -21.56 -9.92 40.16
C GLU A 392 -22.32 -10.38 38.92
N ILE A 393 -21.59 -10.93 37.95
CA ILE A 393 -22.14 -11.42 36.69
C ILE A 393 -22.35 -12.94 36.83
N PRO A 394 -23.59 -13.45 36.83
CA PRO A 394 -23.83 -14.88 36.88
C PRO A 394 -23.18 -15.63 35.72
N ILE A 395 -22.74 -16.87 35.98
CA ILE A 395 -22.15 -17.76 34.97
C ILE A 395 -23.13 -17.94 33.80
N GLY A 396 -22.64 -17.75 32.57
CA GLY A 396 -23.42 -17.95 31.35
C GLY A 396 -24.26 -16.74 30.93
N ARG A 397 -24.06 -15.58 31.55
CA ARG A 397 -24.60 -14.29 31.07
C ARG A 397 -23.73 -13.71 29.96
N SER A 398 -24.30 -12.88 29.10
CA SER A 398 -23.50 -12.11 28.14
C SER A 398 -22.63 -11.08 28.86
N LYS A 399 -21.36 -10.97 28.46
CA LYS A 399 -20.40 -10.03 29.03
C LYS A 399 -19.28 -9.70 28.05
N VAL A 400 -18.66 -8.54 28.27
CA VAL A 400 -17.45 -8.09 27.58
C VAL A 400 -16.32 -8.01 28.60
N GLY A 401 -15.13 -8.45 28.19
CA GLY A 401 -13.95 -8.53 29.07
C GLY A 401 -14.08 -9.56 30.20
N GLY A 402 -13.03 -9.62 31.01
CA GLY A 402 -12.83 -10.59 32.07
C GLY A 402 -12.54 -12.00 31.58
N SER A 403 -12.90 -13.00 32.38
CA SER A 403 -12.67 -14.41 32.05
C SER A 403 -13.92 -15.07 31.44
N PRO A 404 -13.79 -15.89 30.40
CA PRO A 404 -14.93 -16.58 29.79
C PRO A 404 -15.50 -17.68 30.70
N ASP A 405 -16.80 -17.93 30.58
CA ASP A 405 -17.50 -19.07 31.17
C ASP A 405 -17.53 -20.22 30.16
N LEU A 406 -16.48 -21.04 30.12
CA LEU A 406 -16.34 -22.10 29.13
C LEU A 406 -17.03 -23.40 29.58
N PRO A 407 -17.50 -24.26 28.66
CA PRO A 407 -17.90 -25.61 29.00
C PRO A 407 -16.76 -26.33 29.74
N LYS A 408 -17.06 -27.11 30.79
CA LYS A 408 -16.07 -27.76 31.66
C LYS A 408 -14.92 -28.51 30.96
N ASN A 409 -15.17 -29.04 29.77
CA ASN A 409 -14.18 -29.83 29.02
C ASN A 409 -13.44 -29.02 27.95
N TRP A 410 -13.73 -27.72 27.83
CA TRP A 410 -13.06 -26.83 26.89
C TRP A 410 -11.84 -26.20 27.55
N VAL A 411 -10.84 -25.93 26.73
CA VAL A 411 -9.61 -25.27 27.16
C VAL A 411 -9.60 -23.87 26.57
N HIS A 412 -9.14 -22.90 27.35
CA HIS A 412 -8.92 -21.55 26.86
C HIS A 412 -7.98 -21.59 25.64
N PRO A 413 -8.32 -20.92 24.52
CA PRO A 413 -7.43 -20.90 23.36
C PRO A 413 -6.05 -20.32 23.71
N ALA A 414 -5.00 -20.98 23.25
CA ALA A 414 -3.61 -20.62 23.49
C ALA A 414 -2.74 -20.88 22.25
N ASN A 415 -1.66 -20.12 22.07
CA ASN A 415 -0.69 -20.39 21.02
C ASN A 415 0.21 -21.59 21.39
N LYS A 416 1.10 -21.98 20.48
CA LYS A 416 2.05 -23.09 20.66
C LYS A 416 2.99 -22.94 21.88
N ASN A 417 3.17 -21.71 22.39
CA ASN A 417 4.00 -21.40 23.55
C ASN A 417 3.19 -21.38 24.86
N GLY A 418 1.88 -21.63 24.80
CA GLY A 418 0.99 -21.61 25.96
C GLY A 418 0.47 -20.21 26.35
N LEU A 419 0.75 -19.16 25.55
CA LEU A 419 0.19 -17.83 25.77
C LEU A 419 -1.28 -17.82 25.36
N LEU A 420 -2.14 -17.29 26.23
CA LEU A 420 -3.58 -17.27 25.99
C LEU A 420 -3.95 -16.21 24.95
N TYR A 421 -4.94 -16.52 24.12
CA TYR A 421 -5.60 -15.50 23.30
C TYR A 421 -6.36 -14.52 24.21
N LEU A 422 -6.48 -13.26 23.82
CA LEU A 422 -7.26 -12.31 24.61
C LEU A 422 -8.75 -12.58 24.43
N PHE A 423 -9.50 -12.66 25.54
CA PHE A 423 -10.96 -12.80 25.51
C PHE A 423 -11.62 -11.44 25.42
N HIS A 424 -12.48 -11.26 24.41
CA HIS A 424 -13.20 -10.01 24.20
C HIS A 424 -14.62 -10.07 24.74
N ALA A 425 -15.37 -11.11 24.41
CA ALA A 425 -16.78 -11.20 24.77
C ALA A 425 -17.30 -12.63 24.75
N GLN A 426 -18.34 -12.88 25.54
CA GLN A 426 -19.24 -14.01 25.36
C GLN A 426 -20.67 -13.52 25.19
N ILE A 427 -21.39 -14.10 24.24
CA ILE A 427 -22.75 -13.71 23.89
C ILE A 427 -23.66 -14.92 24.04
N ASN A 428 -24.57 -14.85 25.01
CA ASN A 428 -25.56 -15.88 25.22
C ASN A 428 -26.65 -15.75 24.15
N CYS A 429 -26.74 -16.76 23.30
CA CYS A 429 -27.66 -16.80 22.17
C CYS A 429 -29.14 -16.72 22.57
N GLU A 430 -29.50 -17.12 23.80
CA GLU A 430 -30.87 -17.01 24.32
C GLU A 430 -31.21 -15.58 24.76
N GLU A 431 -30.22 -14.82 25.23
CA GLU A 431 -30.40 -13.43 25.69
C GLU A 431 -30.54 -12.46 24.52
N ILE A 432 -29.75 -12.67 23.46
CA ILE A 432 -29.80 -11.84 22.25
C ILE A 432 -30.93 -12.26 21.29
N ALA A 433 -31.48 -13.44 21.48
CA ALA A 433 -32.51 -14.03 20.62
C ALA A 433 -33.74 -13.11 20.35
N PRO A 434 -34.26 -12.31 21.30
CA PRO A 434 -35.37 -11.41 21.04
C PRO A 434 -35.07 -10.28 20.04
N PHE A 435 -33.80 -9.97 19.81
CA PHE A 435 -33.34 -8.78 19.08
C PHE A 435 -32.97 -9.05 17.62
N GLN A 436 -32.67 -10.30 17.28
CA GLN A 436 -32.34 -10.71 15.91
C GLN A 436 -32.78 -12.15 15.61
N LYS A 437 -32.74 -12.56 14.34
CA LYS A 437 -33.15 -13.91 13.91
C LYS A 437 -32.03 -14.78 13.30
N TYR A 438 -30.87 -14.21 13.00
CA TYR A 438 -29.82 -14.86 12.21
C TYR A 438 -28.74 -15.59 13.04
N LEU A 439 -28.59 -15.28 14.33
CA LEU A 439 -27.70 -16.04 15.23
C LEU A 439 -28.39 -17.30 15.74
N PRO A 440 -27.63 -18.29 16.26
CA PRO A 440 -28.20 -19.41 16.99
C PRO A 440 -29.18 -18.94 18.08
N ARG A 441 -30.18 -19.78 18.38
CA ARG A 441 -31.21 -19.48 19.40
C ARG A 441 -30.87 -19.98 20.79
N LYS A 442 -29.83 -20.80 20.91
CA LYS A 442 -29.34 -21.41 22.15
C LYS A 442 -27.82 -21.49 22.10
N GLY A 443 -27.20 -21.63 23.26
CA GLY A 443 -25.75 -21.75 23.37
C GLY A 443 -25.05 -20.43 23.64
N MET A 444 -23.74 -20.43 23.45
CA MET A 444 -22.84 -19.32 23.75
C MET A 444 -21.84 -19.13 22.61
N LEU A 445 -21.67 -17.89 22.17
CA LEU A 445 -20.56 -17.48 21.32
C LEU A 445 -19.45 -16.90 22.19
N TYR A 446 -18.20 -17.21 21.86
CA TYR A 446 -17.02 -16.67 22.52
C TYR A 446 -16.08 -16.06 21.49
N PHE A 447 -15.56 -14.88 21.79
CA PHE A 447 -14.71 -14.10 20.89
C PHE A 447 -13.33 -13.94 21.50
N PHE A 448 -12.32 -14.40 20.76
CA PHE A 448 -10.92 -14.29 21.14
C PHE A 448 -10.09 -13.78 19.96
N VAL A 449 -9.00 -13.09 20.27
CA VAL A 449 -8.05 -12.62 19.27
C VAL A 449 -6.62 -12.73 19.79
N ASN A 450 -5.66 -12.92 18.87
CA ASN A 450 -4.26 -12.75 19.18
C ASN A 450 -3.88 -11.28 19.00
N ASP A 451 -3.00 -10.79 19.87
CA ASP A 451 -2.48 -9.43 19.79
C ASP A 451 -1.17 -9.32 18.99
N GLU A 452 -0.65 -10.44 18.46
CA GLU A 452 0.45 -10.38 17.49
C GLU A 452 -0.03 -9.57 16.27
N GLU A 453 0.48 -8.33 16.16
CA GLU A 453 0.35 -7.33 15.09
C GLU A 453 -0.86 -7.61 14.17
N TYR A 454 -1.99 -6.93 14.40
CA TYR A 454 -3.16 -6.86 13.50
C TYR A 454 -4.25 -7.95 13.62
N ALA A 455 -4.43 -8.59 14.79
CA ALA A 455 -5.58 -9.47 15.01
C ALA A 455 -5.72 -10.61 13.97
N GLU A 456 -4.59 -11.11 13.46
CA GLU A 456 -4.57 -11.94 12.24
C GLU A 456 -5.25 -13.31 12.38
N ARG A 457 -5.40 -13.81 13.61
CA ARG A 457 -5.89 -15.16 13.93
C ARG A 457 -7.04 -15.11 14.95
N PRO A 458 -8.20 -14.57 14.59
CA PRO A 458 -9.34 -14.57 15.47
C PRO A 458 -9.82 -16.00 15.72
N ILE A 459 -10.28 -16.25 16.95
CA ILE A 459 -10.93 -17.50 17.34
C ILE A 459 -12.33 -17.16 17.82
N VAL A 460 -13.34 -17.61 17.07
CA VAL A 460 -14.73 -17.56 17.52
C VAL A 460 -15.19 -18.98 17.78
N LEU A 461 -15.60 -19.25 19.02
CA LEU A 461 -16.11 -20.56 19.42
C LEU A 461 -17.62 -20.49 19.64
N TYR A 462 -18.32 -21.57 19.30
CA TYR A 462 -19.75 -21.72 19.54
C TYR A 462 -20.02 -23.00 20.32
N ALA A 463 -20.52 -22.86 21.55
CA ALA A 463 -21.04 -23.96 22.34
C ALA A 463 -22.55 -24.07 22.12
N ALA A 464 -23.04 -25.21 21.63
CA ALA A 464 -24.45 -25.37 21.27
C ALA A 464 -25.42 -25.43 22.47
N ASP A 465 -24.88 -25.65 23.67
CA ASP A 465 -25.62 -25.61 24.92
C ASP A 465 -24.80 -24.90 26.01
N ASN A 466 -25.52 -24.39 27.01
CA ASN A 466 -24.96 -23.63 28.13
C ASN A 466 -24.89 -24.47 29.41
N GLN A 467 -24.71 -25.80 29.30
CA GLN A 467 -24.66 -26.68 30.47
C GLN A 467 -23.23 -26.83 31.00
N ASN A 468 -23.10 -26.93 32.32
CA ASN A 468 -21.81 -27.17 32.99
C ASN A 468 -20.71 -26.16 32.64
N LEU A 469 -21.09 -24.88 32.49
CA LEU A 469 -20.14 -23.80 32.32
C LEU A 469 -19.33 -23.59 33.60
N VAL A 470 -18.04 -23.35 33.44
CA VAL A 470 -17.11 -23.02 34.53
C VAL A 470 -16.33 -21.77 34.14
N PRO A 471 -16.11 -20.84 35.08
CA PRO A 471 -15.32 -19.65 34.80
C PRO A 471 -13.85 -20.04 34.61
N SER A 472 -13.25 -19.59 33.51
CA SER A 472 -11.82 -19.76 33.21
C SER A 472 -11.00 -18.64 33.86
N ILE A 473 -11.00 -18.60 35.20
CA ILE A 473 -10.45 -17.49 36.00
C ILE A 473 -8.96 -17.26 35.70
N TYR A 474 -8.63 -16.03 35.31
CA TYR A 474 -7.24 -15.61 35.14
C TYR A 474 -6.57 -15.35 36.50
N THR A 475 -5.32 -15.77 36.65
CA THR A 475 -4.43 -15.31 37.73
C THR A 475 -3.76 -13.99 37.35
N GLU A 476 -3.24 -13.23 38.32
CA GLU A 476 -2.53 -11.96 38.04
C GLU A 476 -1.36 -12.13 37.05
N ASP A 477 -0.67 -13.28 37.12
CA ASP A 477 0.46 -13.66 36.25
C ASP A 477 0.04 -14.24 34.88
N THR A 478 -1.26 -14.21 34.53
CA THR A 478 -1.71 -14.76 33.24
C THR A 478 -1.13 -13.95 32.09
N ALA A 479 -0.27 -14.59 31.30
CA ALA A 479 0.30 -14.00 30.11
C ALA A 479 -0.63 -14.25 28.91
N PHE A 480 -1.02 -13.16 28.26
CA PHE A 480 -1.70 -13.17 26.99
C PHE A 480 -0.68 -13.03 25.87
N ILE A 481 -1.09 -13.38 24.65
CA ILE A 481 -0.31 -13.04 23.45
C ILE A 481 -0.26 -11.51 23.39
N ASP A 482 0.93 -10.95 23.64
CA ASP A 482 1.40 -9.58 23.37
C ASP A 482 0.47 -8.39 23.69
N SER A 483 0.15 -8.11 24.97
CA SER A 483 -0.83 -7.08 25.35
C SER A 483 -0.34 -5.62 25.23
N ASP A 484 0.00 -5.17 24.02
CA ASP A 484 0.38 -3.78 23.72
C ASP A 484 -0.83 -2.82 23.67
N PHE A 485 -2.07 -3.33 23.75
CA PHE A 485 -3.21 -2.47 24.00
C PHE A 485 -3.25 -2.00 25.47
N ASP A 486 -3.30 -0.69 25.68
CA ASP A 486 -3.65 -0.01 26.95
C ASP A 486 -5.15 -0.24 27.35
N CYS A 487 -5.70 -1.44 27.11
CA CYS A 487 -7.10 -1.75 27.37
C CYS A 487 -7.28 -2.80 28.47
N ASP A 488 -8.20 -2.52 29.40
CA ASP A 488 -8.45 -3.38 30.55
C ASP A 488 -9.52 -4.45 30.24
N PHE A 489 -9.22 -5.34 29.29
CA PHE A 489 -10.04 -6.53 29.05
C PHE A 489 -10.00 -7.53 30.20
N ARG A 490 -9.30 -7.26 31.31
CA ARG A 490 -9.37 -8.08 32.52
C ARG A 490 -10.62 -7.77 33.35
N THR A 491 -11.20 -6.59 33.17
CA THR A 491 -12.46 -6.21 33.83
C THR A 491 -13.65 -6.78 33.04
N ALA A 492 -14.55 -7.48 33.74
CA ALA A 492 -15.78 -8.01 33.16
C ALA A 492 -16.91 -6.99 33.31
N VAL A 493 -17.64 -6.74 32.22
CA VAL A 493 -18.82 -5.88 32.21
C VAL A 493 -20.03 -6.65 31.69
N ALA A 494 -21.13 -6.64 32.44
CA ALA A 494 -22.36 -7.31 32.05
C ALA A 494 -22.99 -6.60 30.84
N VAL A 495 -23.62 -7.38 29.96
CA VAL A 495 -24.24 -6.88 28.74
C VAL A 495 -25.72 -7.17 28.74
N THR A 496 -26.51 -6.15 28.40
CA THR A 496 -27.89 -6.31 27.91
C THR A 496 -27.98 -5.89 26.45
N PHE A 497 -29.06 -6.25 25.77
CA PHE A 497 -29.21 -6.04 24.33
C PHE A 497 -30.33 -5.07 24.02
N GLN A 498 -30.16 -4.33 22.93
CA GLN A 498 -31.17 -3.44 22.42
C GLN A 498 -31.10 -3.37 20.90
N ASN A 499 -32.26 -3.25 20.24
CA ASN A 499 -32.28 -2.99 18.81
C ASN A 499 -31.92 -1.53 18.51
N TYR A 500 -31.16 -1.34 17.43
CA TYR A 500 -30.75 -0.04 16.96
C TYR A 500 -30.81 0.01 15.44
N LEU A 501 -31.24 1.15 14.91
CA LEU A 501 -31.25 1.39 13.47
C LEU A 501 -29.86 1.82 13.02
N SER A 502 -29.15 0.92 12.34
CA SER A 502 -27.82 1.20 11.81
C SER A 502 -27.91 1.76 10.40
N LEU A 503 -27.45 3.00 10.24
CA LEU A 503 -27.39 3.71 8.97
C LEU A 503 -26.03 3.45 8.28
N PRO A 504 -25.97 3.46 6.94
CA PRO A 504 -24.70 3.34 6.23
C PRO A 504 -23.74 4.49 6.57
N ASN A 505 -22.45 4.21 6.49
CA ASN A 505 -21.38 5.21 6.60
C ASN A 505 -20.83 5.54 5.21
N PHE A 506 -20.82 6.83 4.85
CA PHE A 506 -20.36 7.30 3.55
C PHE A 506 -19.03 8.07 3.59
N TYR A 507 -18.38 8.17 4.74
CA TYR A 507 -17.12 8.91 4.96
C TYR A 507 -16.03 8.64 3.90
N ASN A 508 -15.94 7.42 3.38
CA ASN A 508 -15.05 7.05 2.27
C ASN A 508 -15.76 6.44 1.06
N ALA A 509 -17.06 6.70 0.92
CA ALA A 509 -17.82 6.23 -0.22
C ALA A 509 -17.38 6.90 -1.53
N TYR A 510 -16.64 8.01 -1.45
CA TYR A 510 -15.88 8.60 -2.56
C TYR A 510 -14.82 7.65 -3.16
N TYR A 511 -14.23 6.76 -2.36
CA TYR A 511 -13.20 5.82 -2.81
C TYR A 511 -13.71 4.39 -2.93
N TYR A 512 -14.78 4.02 -2.21
CA TYR A 512 -15.21 2.61 -2.10
C TYR A 512 -16.73 2.38 -2.24
N GLY A 513 -17.53 3.42 -2.40
CA GLY A 513 -18.97 3.34 -2.67
C GLY A 513 -19.43 2.41 -3.80
N ALA A 514 -18.78 2.31 -4.96
CA ALA A 514 -19.22 1.37 -6.02
C ALA A 514 -19.09 -0.10 -5.57
N GLU A 515 -18.08 -0.39 -4.76
CA GLU A 515 -17.77 -1.68 -4.16
C GLU A 515 -18.69 -2.00 -2.98
N ARG A 516 -18.82 -1.04 -2.06
CA ARG A 516 -19.64 -1.11 -0.85
C ARG A 516 -21.14 -1.10 -1.14
N TYR A 517 -21.55 -0.38 -2.18
CA TYR A 517 -22.94 -0.16 -2.56
C TYR A 517 -23.23 -0.57 -4.03
N PRO A 518 -23.05 -1.86 -4.39
CA PRO A 518 -23.13 -2.39 -5.76
C PRO A 518 -24.35 -1.96 -6.56
N ASN A 519 -25.52 -1.96 -5.92
CA ASN A 519 -26.79 -1.64 -6.59
C ASN A 519 -26.87 -0.19 -7.10
N TYR A 520 -25.96 0.67 -6.63
CA TYR A 520 -25.86 2.09 -7.00
C TYR A 520 -24.49 2.44 -7.58
N ALA A 521 -23.72 1.47 -8.08
CA ALA A 521 -22.37 1.70 -8.61
C ALA A 521 -22.31 2.82 -9.66
N THR A 522 -23.34 2.95 -10.51
CA THR A 522 -23.42 4.03 -11.51
C THR A 522 -23.47 5.43 -10.89
N PHE A 523 -24.03 5.58 -9.69
CA PHE A 523 -24.02 6.85 -8.96
C PHE A 523 -22.62 7.16 -8.43
N TRP A 524 -21.95 6.15 -7.84
CA TRP A 524 -20.63 6.32 -7.24
C TRP A 524 -19.50 6.52 -8.24
N ASP A 525 -19.65 5.98 -9.45
CA ASP A 525 -18.68 6.09 -10.54
C ASP A 525 -18.92 7.32 -11.45
N ALA A 526 -19.94 8.13 -11.18
CA ALA A 526 -20.26 9.28 -12.01
C ALA A 526 -19.33 10.46 -11.69
N PRO A 527 -18.68 11.07 -12.70
CA PRO A 527 -17.63 12.08 -12.51
C PRO A 527 -18.09 13.42 -11.91
N ASP A 528 -19.39 13.68 -11.88
CA ASP A 528 -19.97 14.95 -11.38
C ASP A 528 -20.64 14.81 -10.00
N ASN A 529 -20.53 13.63 -9.35
CA ASN A 529 -21.19 13.37 -8.08
C ASN A 529 -20.30 13.63 -6.85
N ASP A 530 -19.05 14.04 -7.04
CA ASP A 530 -18.07 14.26 -5.98
C ASP A 530 -18.61 15.15 -4.84
N GLU A 531 -19.15 16.32 -5.17
CA GLU A 531 -19.74 17.26 -4.21
C GLU A 531 -20.98 16.68 -3.51
N LYS A 532 -21.79 15.90 -4.23
CA LYS A 532 -22.97 15.23 -3.65
C LYS A 532 -22.56 14.14 -2.66
N ILE A 533 -21.48 13.42 -2.95
CA ILE A 533 -20.96 12.35 -2.09
C ILE A 533 -20.39 12.93 -0.81
N GLU A 534 -19.64 14.03 -0.91
CA GLU A 534 -19.09 14.73 0.27
C GLU A 534 -20.20 15.22 1.21
N GLN A 535 -21.27 15.81 0.66
CA GLN A 535 -22.40 16.31 1.47
C GLN A 535 -23.27 15.19 2.06
N LEU A 536 -23.24 13.98 1.50
CA LEU A 536 -24.11 12.88 1.91
C LEU A 536 -23.86 12.46 3.36
N GLU A 537 -22.61 12.52 3.85
CA GLU A 537 -22.29 12.17 5.24
C GLU A 537 -22.92 13.18 6.22
N ASP A 538 -22.86 14.48 5.93
CA ASP A 538 -23.49 15.52 6.76
C ASP A 538 -25.01 15.32 6.85
N TYR A 539 -25.65 14.95 5.74
CA TYR A 539 -27.07 14.65 5.72
C TYR A 539 -27.42 13.38 6.50
N ILE A 540 -26.55 12.35 6.49
CA ILE A 540 -26.73 11.16 7.32
C ILE A 540 -26.58 11.49 8.81
N GLU A 541 -25.65 12.36 9.20
CA GLU A 541 -25.53 12.80 10.59
C GLU A 541 -26.76 13.61 11.05
N ALA A 542 -27.30 14.46 10.18
CA ALA A 542 -28.57 15.14 10.43
C ALA A 542 -29.73 14.13 10.58
N LEU A 543 -29.77 13.09 9.74
CA LEU A 543 -30.76 12.02 9.82
C LEU A 543 -30.65 11.28 11.15
N LYS A 544 -29.44 10.86 11.58
CA LYS A 544 -29.20 10.21 12.88
C LYS A 544 -29.73 11.06 14.04
N SER A 545 -29.55 12.36 13.98
CA SER A 545 -30.00 13.31 15.00
C SER A 545 -31.52 13.52 15.00
N SER A 546 -32.18 13.30 13.85
CA SER A 546 -33.63 13.51 13.68
C SER A 546 -34.49 12.30 14.06
N ILE A 547 -33.91 11.10 14.07
CA ILE A 547 -34.64 9.87 14.36
C ILE A 547 -34.89 9.81 15.87
N ASP A 548 -36.17 9.72 16.26
CA ASP A 548 -36.54 9.50 17.64
C ASP A 548 -36.22 8.05 18.04
N TRP A 549 -35.03 7.87 18.60
CA TRP A 549 -34.52 6.59 19.08
C TRP A 549 -35.40 5.96 20.17
N SER A 550 -36.26 6.73 20.86
CA SER A 550 -37.16 6.23 21.90
C SER A 550 -38.32 5.38 21.37
N LEU A 551 -38.54 5.36 20.04
CA LEU A 551 -39.50 4.46 19.39
C LEU A 551 -38.90 3.06 19.11
N GLY A 552 -37.61 2.84 19.39
CA GLY A 552 -36.93 1.54 19.33
C GLY A 552 -36.05 1.20 20.55
N ALA A 553 -35.82 2.17 21.45
CA ALA A 553 -35.03 2.06 22.67
C ALA A 553 -35.92 2.16 23.91
N GLU A 554 -35.75 1.28 24.89
CA GLU A 554 -36.11 1.65 26.26
C GLU A 554 -35.33 2.91 26.65
N GLN A 555 -35.98 3.85 27.32
CA GLN A 555 -35.47 5.20 27.60
C GLN A 555 -34.03 5.17 28.15
N GLY A 556 -33.08 5.82 27.44
CA GLY A 556 -31.76 6.12 28.01
C GLY A 556 -30.56 6.07 27.06
N ALA A 557 -30.67 5.48 25.86
CA ALA A 557 -29.53 5.38 24.94
C ALA A 557 -29.28 6.69 24.18
N THR A 558 -28.43 7.57 24.71
CA THR A 558 -27.80 8.61 23.90
C THR A 558 -26.86 7.97 22.88
N ALA A 559 -26.85 8.49 21.65
CA ALA A 559 -26.03 8.05 20.51
C ALA A 559 -24.51 8.16 20.80
N THR A 560 -24.03 7.27 21.65
CA THR A 560 -22.66 7.15 22.12
C THR A 560 -22.12 5.83 21.60
N ARG A 561 -20.88 5.86 21.12
CA ARG A 561 -20.14 4.70 20.62
C ARG A 561 -20.42 3.47 21.49
N THR A 562 -20.68 2.32 20.87
CA THR A 562 -21.00 1.09 21.62
C THR A 562 -20.69 -0.16 20.81
N HIS A 563 -20.46 -1.27 21.50
CA HIS A 563 -20.30 -2.56 20.84
C HIS A 563 -21.64 -3.00 20.23
N SER A 564 -21.58 -3.66 19.08
CA SER A 564 -22.78 -3.95 18.30
C SER A 564 -22.65 -5.21 17.45
N ILE A 565 -23.77 -5.75 17.01
CA ILE A 565 -23.86 -6.85 16.06
C ILE A 565 -24.66 -6.39 14.86
N HIS A 566 -24.18 -6.72 13.66
CA HIS A 566 -24.79 -6.38 12.38
C HIS A 566 -24.95 -4.86 12.18
N SER A 567 -24.02 -4.07 12.70
CA SER A 567 -23.95 -2.63 12.46
C SER A 567 -23.11 -2.30 11.23
N SER A 568 -23.46 -1.20 10.57
CA SER A 568 -22.55 -0.42 9.75
C SER A 568 -21.49 0.20 10.65
N VAL A 569 -20.23 0.00 10.29
CA VAL A 569 -19.08 0.49 11.04
C VAL A 569 -18.41 1.65 10.30
N PHE A 570 -17.77 2.54 11.06
CA PHE A 570 -16.87 3.55 10.49
C PHE A 570 -15.59 2.89 9.98
N THR A 571 -15.07 3.37 8.85
CA THR A 571 -13.89 2.79 8.18
C THR A 571 -13.08 3.89 7.50
N GLN A 572 -11.77 3.94 7.73
CA GLN A 572 -10.89 4.83 6.97
C GLN A 572 -10.61 4.29 5.56
N HIS A 573 -10.66 2.97 5.40
CA HIS A 573 -10.40 2.29 4.13
C HIS A 573 -11.53 1.33 3.73
N GLU A 574 -11.17 0.11 3.31
CA GLU A 574 -12.11 -0.97 3.07
C GLU A 574 -12.91 -1.28 4.33
N SER A 575 -14.20 -1.54 4.15
CA SER A 575 -15.04 -2.04 5.22
C SER A 575 -14.63 -3.44 5.66
N PRO A 576 -14.91 -3.84 6.90
CA PRO A 576 -14.61 -5.19 7.38
C PRO A 576 -15.16 -6.30 6.47
N GLN A 577 -16.32 -6.05 5.85
CA GLN A 577 -16.90 -6.92 4.83
C GLN A 577 -16.08 -6.98 3.54
N GLU A 578 -15.58 -5.84 3.05
CA GLU A 578 -14.68 -5.77 1.88
C GLU A 578 -13.34 -6.45 2.19
N GLN A 579 -12.78 -6.24 3.37
CA GLN A 579 -11.56 -6.91 3.83
C GLN A 579 -11.76 -8.44 3.92
N ALA A 580 -12.90 -8.88 4.47
CA ALA A 580 -13.24 -10.30 4.55
C ALA A 580 -13.44 -10.94 3.17
N ALA A 581 -14.11 -10.24 2.25
CA ALA A 581 -14.27 -10.66 0.86
C ALA A 581 -12.93 -10.73 0.12
N ASN A 582 -12.03 -9.78 0.33
CA ASN A 582 -10.67 -9.83 -0.23
C ASN A 582 -9.87 -11.03 0.32
N LYS A 583 -10.06 -11.37 1.59
CA LYS A 583 -9.33 -12.47 2.26
C LYS A 583 -9.85 -13.86 1.90
N PHE A 584 -11.17 -14.04 1.80
CA PHE A 584 -11.80 -15.36 1.70
C PHE A 584 -12.69 -15.55 0.46
N GLY A 585 -12.91 -14.49 -0.29
CA GLY A 585 -13.79 -14.41 -1.45
C GLY A 585 -15.26 -14.13 -1.10
N GLY A 586 -16.09 -14.04 -2.14
CA GLY A 586 -17.52 -13.71 -2.04
C GLY A 586 -17.83 -12.24 -2.24
N GLU A 587 -19.12 -11.91 -2.32
CA GLU A 587 -19.56 -10.51 -2.39
C GLU A 587 -19.49 -9.86 -0.99
N PRO A 588 -18.99 -8.62 -0.84
CA PRO A 588 -18.97 -7.93 0.46
C PRO A 588 -20.34 -7.90 1.15
N SER A 589 -21.43 -7.77 0.40
CA SER A 589 -22.80 -7.77 0.94
C SER A 589 -23.24 -9.13 1.52
N GLU A 590 -22.53 -10.23 1.22
CA GLU A 590 -22.76 -11.55 1.80
C GLU A 590 -22.02 -11.75 3.13
N TRP A 591 -21.13 -10.82 3.50
CA TRP A 591 -20.46 -10.77 4.80
C TRP A 591 -21.27 -9.96 5.81
N LEU A 592 -21.20 -10.38 7.07
CA LEU A 592 -21.96 -9.83 8.18
C LEU A 592 -20.99 -9.47 9.30
N VAL A 593 -21.16 -8.27 9.88
CA VAL A 593 -20.50 -7.86 11.12
C VAL A 593 -21.07 -8.68 12.26
N LEU A 594 -20.31 -9.69 12.69
CA LEU A 594 -20.70 -10.64 13.74
C LEU A 594 -20.57 -10.01 15.13
N LEU A 595 -19.54 -9.20 15.33
CA LEU A 595 -19.33 -8.39 16.53
C LEU A 595 -18.46 -7.19 16.15
N ASN A 596 -18.93 -6.00 16.46
CA ASN A 596 -18.22 -4.74 16.38
C ASN A 596 -17.90 -4.28 17.80
N MET A 597 -16.64 -3.95 18.07
CA MET A 597 -16.20 -3.44 19.36
C MET A 597 -15.54 -2.08 19.16
N GLU A 598 -16.25 -1.02 19.56
CA GLU A 598 -15.72 0.34 19.54
C GLU A 598 -14.95 0.67 20.82
N SER A 599 -14.04 1.64 20.73
CA SER A 599 -13.40 2.22 21.91
C SER A 599 -14.43 2.99 22.75
N VAL A 600 -14.75 2.44 23.92
CA VAL A 600 -15.74 2.97 24.86
C VAL A 600 -15.27 2.68 26.26
N ASP A 601 -15.14 3.74 27.06
CA ASP A 601 -14.72 3.68 28.46
C ASP A 601 -13.36 2.96 28.67
N GLU A 602 -13.33 1.83 29.38
CA GLU A 602 -12.12 1.03 29.66
C GLU A 602 -11.67 0.15 28.47
N PHE A 603 -12.55 -0.07 27.49
CA PHE A 603 -12.23 -0.82 26.29
C PHE A 603 -11.71 0.15 25.23
N ASN A 604 -10.39 0.17 25.01
CA ASN A 604 -9.76 1.09 24.06
C ASN A 604 -8.98 0.31 22.99
N PHE A 605 -9.14 0.73 21.74
CA PHE A 605 -8.40 0.19 20.61
C PHE A 605 -7.61 1.34 19.99
N TRP A 606 -6.32 1.48 20.35
CA TRP A 606 -5.46 2.56 19.89
C TRP A 606 -6.09 3.96 20.08
N ASP A 607 -6.03 4.85 19.07
CA ASP A 607 -6.61 6.20 19.14
C ASP A 607 -8.11 6.17 18.79
N ALA A 608 -8.90 5.71 19.76
CA ALA A 608 -10.35 5.61 19.67
C ALA A 608 -10.84 4.79 18.47
N GLY A 609 -10.17 3.67 18.20
CA GLY A 609 -10.45 2.75 17.12
C GLY A 609 -11.57 1.75 17.39
N THR A 610 -11.69 0.81 16.47
CA THR A 610 -12.77 -0.17 16.37
C THR A 610 -12.21 -1.51 15.90
N LEU A 611 -12.59 -2.60 16.57
CA LEU A 611 -12.27 -3.97 16.20
C LEU A 611 -13.53 -4.72 15.78
N THR A 612 -13.53 -5.28 14.57
CA THR A 612 -14.72 -5.87 13.95
C THR A 612 -14.48 -7.32 13.52
N TYR A 613 -15.32 -8.23 13.99
CA TYR A 613 -15.41 -9.62 13.54
C TYR A 613 -16.45 -9.74 12.41
N CYS A 614 -16.07 -10.37 11.30
CA CYS A 614 -16.94 -10.62 10.16
C CYS A 614 -17.06 -12.11 9.82
N ILE A 615 -18.27 -12.54 9.50
CA ILE A 615 -18.60 -13.90 9.07
C ILE A 615 -19.42 -13.87 7.77
N HIS A 616 -19.22 -14.85 6.90
CA HIS A 616 -20.05 -15.02 5.72
C HIS A 616 -21.42 -15.61 6.09
N LYS A 617 -22.52 -15.05 5.58
CA LYS A 617 -23.90 -15.45 5.94
C LYS A 617 -24.19 -16.94 5.74
N LYS A 618 -23.60 -17.57 4.70
CA LYS A 618 -23.72 -19.03 4.47
C LYS A 618 -23.13 -19.88 5.60
N ASP A 619 -21.98 -19.48 6.13
CA ASP A 619 -21.31 -20.20 7.22
C ASP A 619 -22.05 -19.97 8.55
N LEU A 620 -22.53 -18.75 8.79
CA LEU A 620 -23.39 -18.43 9.93
C LEU A 620 -24.65 -19.31 9.96
N ALA A 621 -25.30 -19.54 8.82
CA ALA A 621 -26.53 -20.33 8.73
C ALA A 621 -26.37 -21.80 9.17
N ILE A 622 -25.14 -22.32 9.24
CA ILE A 622 -24.82 -23.66 9.75
C ILE A 622 -23.97 -23.62 11.02
N ASN A 623 -23.82 -22.45 11.64
CA ASN A 623 -23.00 -22.22 12.83
C ASN A 623 -21.52 -22.62 12.63
N ASP A 624 -20.98 -22.43 11.43
CA ASP A 624 -19.57 -22.68 11.13
C ASP A 624 -18.75 -21.40 11.34
N PHE A 625 -18.12 -21.29 12.50
CA PHE A 625 -17.28 -20.14 12.86
C PHE A 625 -15.79 -20.35 12.53
N SER A 626 -15.47 -21.33 11.66
CA SER A 626 -14.06 -21.61 11.29
C SER A 626 -13.42 -20.59 10.36
N LYS A 627 -14.22 -19.71 9.74
CA LYS A 627 -13.76 -18.63 8.85
C LYS A 627 -14.28 -17.29 9.31
N ILE A 628 -13.49 -16.61 10.13
CA ILE A 628 -13.77 -15.27 10.63
C ILE A 628 -12.68 -14.33 10.13
N SER A 629 -13.10 -13.18 9.61
CA SER A 629 -12.20 -12.06 9.38
C SER A 629 -12.26 -11.15 10.60
N VAL A 630 -11.13 -10.65 11.06
CA VAL A 630 -11.10 -9.50 11.97
C VAL A 630 -10.40 -8.35 11.29
N SER A 631 -10.95 -7.17 11.49
CA SER A 631 -10.42 -5.90 11.03
C SER A 631 -10.29 -4.96 12.23
N ILE A 632 -9.22 -4.18 12.26
CA ILE A 632 -9.02 -3.12 13.24
C ILE A 632 -8.77 -1.82 12.50
N GLU A 633 -9.45 -0.76 12.93
CA GLU A 633 -9.36 0.58 12.36
C GLU A 633 -9.18 1.57 13.51
N SER A 634 -8.33 2.58 13.35
CA SER A 634 -8.10 3.68 14.30
C SER A 634 -7.97 4.98 13.54
N SER A 635 -8.09 6.11 14.24
CA SER A 635 -7.84 7.44 13.64
C SER A 635 -6.42 7.59 13.13
#